data_AF-A0A7S0N4H0-F1
#
_entry.id   AF-A0A7S0N4H0-F1
#
_cell.length_a   1.000
_cell.length_b   1.000
_cell.length_c   1.000
_cell.angle_alpha   90.00
_cell.angle_beta   90.00
_cell.angle_gamma   90.00
#
_symmetry.space_group_name_H-M   'P 1'
#
loop_
_entity.id
_entity.type
_entity.pdbx_description
1 polymer ?
#
loop_
_entity_poly.entity_id
_entity_poly.type
_entity_poly.pdbx_seq_one_letter_code
_entity_poly.pdbx_strand_id
1 'polypeptide(L)'
;QEALKARFAVLQLYNNLCRVCLPFVADSWLGKALHATRQRLCPETKAQCHDLALSLTAISGVVPSVSINRARATASTSKRHTVFRQLYDKLEPHTMRTAQHTSMLWHVSFEGEGGIDQGGLFRESLMEMSKELHSDVLTLFLECPNKRRSMGSNMDKWVPNPACSSKQDTRMYRFL
;
A
#
# COMPACT_ATOMS: atom_id res chain seq x y z
N GLN A 1 19.24 19.32 27.46
CA GLN A 1 18.02 19.61 26.66
C GLN A 1 18.29 20.56 25.50
N GLU A 2 19.08 21.62 25.69
CA GLU A 2 19.47 22.56 24.61
C GLU A 2 20.27 21.93 23.47
N ALA A 3 21.26 21.09 23.78
CA ALA A 3 22.04 20.39 22.76
C ALA A 3 21.17 19.50 21.83
N LEU A 4 20.09 18.92 22.35
CA LEU A 4 19.15 18.13 21.54
C LEU A 4 18.34 19.03 20.61
N LYS A 5 17.87 20.19 21.10
CA LYS A 5 17.17 21.19 20.29
C LYS A 5 18.07 21.71 19.15
N ALA A 6 19.34 22.02 19.44
CA ALA A 6 20.30 22.45 18.44
C ALA A 6 20.53 21.37 17.36
N ARG A 7 20.71 20.10 17.76
CA ARG A 7 20.84 18.97 16.82
C ARG A 7 19.61 18.81 15.94
N PHE A 8 18.42 18.92 16.51
CA PHE A 8 17.17 18.85 15.76
C PHE A 8 17.04 20.00 14.75
N ALA A 9 17.39 21.23 15.14
CA ALA A 9 17.40 22.38 14.23
C ALA A 9 18.36 22.17 13.04
N VAL A 10 19.55 21.62 13.27
CA VAL A 10 20.49 21.25 12.19
C VAL A 10 19.89 20.20 11.25
N LEU A 11 19.20 19.19 11.79
CA LEU A 11 18.51 18.18 10.97
C LEU A 11 17.38 18.78 10.14
N GLN A 12 16.61 19.73 10.70
CA GLN A 12 15.56 20.43 9.96
C GLN A 12 16.15 21.27 8.82
N LEU A 13 17.22 22.02 9.07
CA LEU A 13 17.92 22.79 8.04
C LEU A 13 18.46 21.88 6.92
N TYR A 14 19.12 20.78 7.29
CA TYR A 14 19.59 19.79 6.34
C TYR A 14 18.45 19.21 5.48
N ASN A 15 17.30 18.86 6.08
CA ASN A 15 16.15 18.34 5.36
C ASN A 15 15.50 19.40 4.44
N ASN A 16 15.46 20.66 4.85
CA ASN A 16 14.98 21.75 4.00
C ASN A 16 15.85 21.96 2.76
N LEU A 17 17.18 21.89 2.92
CA LEU A 17 18.12 21.95 1.80
C LEU A 17 17.96 20.75 0.87
N CYS A 18 17.92 19.55 1.45
CA CYS A 18 17.72 18.32 0.67
C CYS A 18 16.39 18.36 -0.07
N ARG A 19 15.34 18.92 0.52
CA ARG A 19 14.02 19.00 -0.10
C ARG A 19 14.09 19.66 -1.49
N VAL A 20 14.83 20.74 -1.62
CA VAL A 20 14.98 21.46 -2.90
C VAL A 20 15.83 20.66 -3.90
N CYS A 21 16.89 20.02 -3.43
CA CYS A 21 17.85 19.36 -4.32
C CYS A 21 17.48 17.93 -4.70
N LEU A 22 16.72 17.21 -3.86
CA LEU A 22 16.46 15.77 -3.99
C LEU A 22 15.88 15.35 -5.35
N PRO A 23 14.94 16.10 -5.98
CA PRO A 23 14.43 15.77 -7.31
C PRO A 23 15.50 15.82 -8.42
N PHE A 24 16.60 16.53 -8.20
CA PHE A 24 17.67 16.74 -9.19
C PHE A 24 18.88 15.82 -8.97
N VAL A 25 18.81 14.90 -8.00
CA VAL A 25 19.92 14.02 -7.66
C VAL A 25 20.00 12.89 -8.68
N ALA A 26 20.94 13.04 -9.61
CA ALA A 26 21.39 11.96 -10.49
C ALA A 26 22.55 11.17 -9.86
N ASP A 27 23.00 10.10 -10.53
CA ASP A 27 24.18 9.30 -10.18
C ASP A 27 25.47 10.15 -10.20
N SER A 28 25.66 10.90 -9.12
CA SER A 28 26.72 11.89 -8.93
C SER A 28 27.31 11.76 -7.53
N TRP A 29 28.37 12.51 -7.24
CA TRP A 29 28.94 12.57 -5.90
C TRP A 29 27.91 13.03 -4.85
N LEU A 30 26.99 13.92 -5.24
CA LEU A 30 25.89 14.38 -4.40
C LEU A 30 24.93 13.23 -4.06
N GLY A 31 24.62 12.36 -5.03
CA GLY A 31 23.81 11.16 -4.81
C GLY A 31 24.46 10.19 -3.82
N LYS A 32 25.77 9.97 -3.94
CA LYS A 32 26.54 9.14 -2.97
C LYS A 32 26.53 9.73 -1.56
N ALA A 33 26.72 11.05 -1.44
CA ALA A 33 26.68 11.75 -0.16
C ALA A 33 25.29 11.66 0.50
N LEU A 34 24.22 11.88 -0.26
CA LEU A 34 22.83 11.75 0.21
C LEU A 34 22.49 10.31 0.59
N HIS A 35 22.99 9.32 -0.14
CA HIS A 35 22.80 7.92 0.21
C HIS A 35 23.45 7.57 1.56
N ALA A 36 24.65 8.09 1.83
CA ALA A 36 25.37 7.89 3.09
C ALA A 36 24.65 8.52 4.30
N THR A 37 23.81 9.52 4.06
CA THR A 37 23.05 10.24 5.09
C THR A 37 21.54 9.99 5.02
N ARG A 38 21.06 9.02 4.24
CA ARG A 38 19.62 8.77 3.97
C ARG A 38 18.77 8.52 5.22
N GLN A 39 19.38 8.01 6.28
CA GLN A 39 18.77 7.77 7.59
C GLN A 39 18.47 9.07 8.36
N ARG A 40 19.08 10.19 7.97
CA ARG A 40 18.84 11.53 8.54
C ARG A 40 17.78 12.31 7.78
N LEU A 41 17.33 11.78 6.63
CA LEU A 41 16.25 12.37 5.86
C LEU A 41 14.91 11.98 6.48
N CYS A 42 14.12 12.99 6.81
CA CYS A 42 12.76 12.82 7.30
C CYS A 42 11.88 12.20 6.20
N PRO A 43 10.87 11.38 6.58
CA PRO A 43 9.94 10.79 5.61
C PRO A 43 9.28 11.84 4.70
N GLU A 44 8.94 13.01 5.24
CA GLU A 44 8.29 14.10 4.51
C GLU A 44 9.18 14.67 3.39
N THR A 45 10.50 14.71 3.62
CA THR A 45 11.47 15.14 2.61
C THR A 45 11.60 14.14 1.46
N LYS A 46 11.32 12.86 1.71
CA LYS A 46 11.28 11.82 0.66
C LYS A 46 9.93 11.75 -0.04
N ALA A 47 8.85 12.01 0.70
CA ALA A 47 7.47 11.93 0.22
C ALA A 47 7.26 12.77 -1.05
N GLN A 48 7.79 13.99 -1.12
CA GLN A 48 7.68 14.84 -2.31
C GLN A 48 8.16 14.17 -3.62
N CYS A 49 9.19 13.31 -3.56
CA CYS A 49 9.72 12.65 -4.76
C CYS A 49 8.77 11.56 -5.21
N HIS A 50 8.14 10.87 -4.25
CA HIS A 50 7.06 9.93 -4.52
C HIS A 50 5.83 10.64 -5.06
N ASP A 51 5.40 11.74 -4.44
CA ASP A 51 4.23 12.52 -4.85
C ASP A 51 4.41 13.09 -6.26
N LEU A 52 5.62 13.58 -6.57
CA LEU A 52 5.97 14.05 -7.91
C LEU A 52 5.96 12.89 -8.92
N ALA A 53 6.57 11.75 -8.59
CA ALA A 53 6.57 10.59 -9.48
C ALA A 53 5.16 10.06 -9.74
N LEU A 54 4.30 10.01 -8.72
CA LEU A 54 2.89 9.65 -8.85
C LEU A 54 2.15 10.65 -9.73
N SER A 55 2.36 11.96 -9.52
CA SER A 55 1.73 13.02 -10.30
C SER A 55 2.15 12.98 -11.77
N LEU A 56 3.43 12.74 -12.06
CA LEU A 56 3.97 12.67 -13.43
C LEU A 56 3.59 11.38 -14.17
N THR A 57 3.31 10.29 -13.43
CA THR A 57 2.95 8.99 -14.01
C THR A 57 1.45 8.71 -13.94
N ALA A 58 0.66 9.64 -13.40
CA ALA A 58 -0.79 9.59 -13.42
C ALA A 58 -1.31 9.64 -14.86
N ILE A 59 -2.32 8.83 -15.13
CA ILE A 59 -2.96 8.75 -16.45
C ILE A 59 -4.40 9.26 -16.30
N SER A 60 -4.89 10.03 -17.26
CA SER A 60 -6.31 10.38 -17.29
C SER A 60 -7.15 9.14 -17.61
N GLY A 61 -8.18 8.87 -16.81
CA GLY A 61 -9.09 7.77 -17.07
C GLY A 61 -10.24 7.74 -16.07
N VAL A 62 -11.14 6.79 -16.27
CA VAL A 62 -12.32 6.60 -15.43
C VAL A 62 -11.95 5.76 -14.23
N VAL A 63 -12.28 6.24 -13.03
CA VAL A 63 -12.13 5.48 -11.78
C VAL A 63 -13.15 4.31 -11.81
N PRO A 64 -12.70 3.05 -11.72
CA PRO A 64 -13.60 1.90 -11.80
C PRO A 64 -14.56 1.85 -10.60
N SER A 65 -15.77 1.34 -10.82
CA SER A 65 -16.76 1.12 -9.76
C SER A 65 -17.02 -0.38 -9.59
N VAL A 66 -17.00 -0.84 -8.34
CA VAL A 66 -17.14 -2.26 -7.99
C VAL A 66 -18.21 -2.46 -6.94
N SER A 67 -19.07 -3.45 -7.17
CA SER A 67 -20.04 -3.92 -6.18
C SER A 67 -19.50 -5.13 -5.42
N ILE A 68 -19.63 -5.19 -4.10
CA ILE A 68 -19.03 -6.24 -3.26
C ILE A 68 -20.12 -6.83 -2.36
N ASN A 69 -20.23 -8.16 -2.36
CA ASN A 69 -21.14 -8.88 -1.48
C ASN A 69 -20.38 -9.42 -0.26
N ARG A 70 -20.46 -8.71 0.87
CA ARG A 70 -19.78 -9.11 2.12
C ARG A 70 -20.46 -10.29 2.79
N ALA A 71 -21.79 -10.37 2.73
CA ALA A 71 -22.55 -11.50 3.28
C ALA A 71 -22.08 -12.82 2.67
N ARG A 72 -21.81 -12.84 1.36
CA ARG A 72 -21.27 -14.02 0.66
C ARG A 72 -19.83 -14.35 1.08
N ALA A 73 -18.99 -13.34 1.31
CA ALA A 73 -17.63 -13.53 1.79
C ALA A 73 -17.62 -14.17 3.18
N THR A 74 -18.48 -13.70 4.09
CA THR A 74 -18.59 -14.22 5.45
C THR A 74 -19.25 -15.61 5.50
N ALA A 75 -20.25 -15.86 4.67
CA ALA A 75 -21.00 -17.13 4.68
C ALA A 75 -20.23 -18.31 4.07
N SER A 76 -19.12 -18.06 3.36
CA SER A 76 -18.37 -19.11 2.68
C SER A 76 -16.92 -19.17 3.12
N THR A 77 -16.43 -20.37 3.37
CA THR A 77 -14.99 -20.64 3.56
C THR A 77 -14.21 -20.69 2.23
N SER A 78 -14.89 -20.47 1.10
CA SER A 78 -14.28 -20.51 -0.22
C SER A 78 -13.46 -19.25 -0.51
N LYS A 79 -12.20 -19.46 -0.87
CA LYS A 79 -11.30 -18.45 -1.46
C LYS A 79 -11.91 -17.67 -2.62
N ARG A 80 -12.93 -18.22 -3.30
CA ARG A 80 -13.59 -17.59 -4.44
C ARG A 80 -14.60 -16.51 -4.07
N HIS A 81 -14.98 -16.43 -2.79
CA HIS A 81 -16.05 -15.55 -2.33
C HIS A 81 -15.56 -14.40 -1.46
N THR A 82 -14.27 -14.40 -1.13
CA THR A 82 -13.61 -13.35 -0.36
C THR A 82 -13.76 -11.98 -1.04
N VAL A 83 -13.78 -10.92 -0.23
CA VAL A 83 -13.77 -9.53 -0.69
C VAL A 83 -12.56 -9.29 -1.60
N PHE A 84 -11.38 -9.78 -1.25
CA PHE A 84 -10.19 -9.74 -2.10
C PHE A 84 -10.46 -10.35 -3.47
N ARG A 85 -11.10 -11.52 -3.55
CA ARG A 85 -11.37 -12.15 -4.84
C ARG A 85 -12.35 -11.35 -5.67
N GLN A 86 -13.41 -10.85 -5.05
CA GLN A 86 -14.40 -10.01 -5.71
C GLN A 86 -13.77 -8.71 -6.26
N LEU A 87 -12.85 -8.11 -5.50
CA LEU A 87 -12.05 -6.97 -5.95
C LEU A 87 -11.12 -7.34 -7.10
N TYR A 88 -10.31 -8.40 -6.93
CA TYR A 88 -9.37 -8.88 -7.94
C TYR A 88 -10.07 -9.15 -9.27
N ASP A 89 -11.19 -9.89 -9.27
CA ASP A 89 -11.90 -10.24 -10.51
C ASP A 89 -12.45 -9.01 -11.25
N LYS A 90 -12.74 -7.91 -10.55
CA LYS A 90 -13.28 -6.67 -11.14
C LYS A 90 -12.21 -5.64 -11.47
N LEU A 91 -11.13 -5.57 -10.68
CA LEU A 91 -10.12 -4.52 -10.76
C LEU A 91 -8.86 -4.93 -11.52
N GLU A 92 -8.53 -6.23 -11.63
CA GLU A 92 -7.32 -6.69 -12.34
C GLU A 92 -7.19 -6.18 -13.79
N PRO A 93 -8.30 -6.04 -14.57
CA PRO A 93 -8.22 -5.49 -15.92
C PRO A 93 -7.94 -3.98 -15.97
N HIS A 94 -8.09 -3.27 -14.84
CA HIS A 94 -8.00 -1.82 -14.77
C HIS A 94 -6.62 -1.37 -14.31
N THR A 95 -6.13 -0.26 -14.86
CA THR A 95 -4.92 0.39 -14.34
C THR A 95 -5.26 1.19 -13.09
N MET A 96 -4.52 1.00 -12.00
CA MET A 96 -4.67 1.80 -10.78
C MET A 96 -3.92 3.14 -10.86
N ARG A 97 -3.36 3.50 -12.03
CA ARG A 97 -2.69 4.80 -12.26
C ARG A 97 -3.66 5.91 -12.68
N THR A 98 -4.94 5.59 -12.85
CA THR A 98 -6.01 6.54 -13.14
C THR A 98 -6.49 7.21 -11.86
N ALA A 99 -5.59 7.92 -11.18
CA ALA A 99 -5.96 8.78 -10.06
C ALA A 99 -6.03 10.22 -10.57
N GLN A 100 -7.18 10.62 -11.09
CA GLN A 100 -7.49 12.03 -11.29
C GLN A 100 -7.80 12.64 -9.92
N HIS A 101 -6.86 13.29 -9.25
CA HIS A 101 -7.08 14.16 -8.07
C HIS A 101 -7.89 13.58 -6.87
N THR A 102 -8.38 12.33 -6.96
CA THR A 102 -9.16 11.64 -5.93
C THR A 102 -8.21 10.78 -5.11
N SER A 103 -8.39 10.76 -3.80
CA SER A 103 -7.68 9.86 -2.88
C SER A 103 -8.15 8.40 -2.96
N MET A 104 -8.87 8.03 -4.03
CA MET A 104 -9.54 6.75 -4.20
C MET A 104 -9.22 6.17 -5.57
N LEU A 105 -8.81 4.90 -5.57
CA LEU A 105 -8.45 4.17 -6.79
C LEU A 105 -9.63 3.46 -7.45
N TRP A 106 -10.72 3.25 -6.69
CA TRP A 106 -11.99 2.69 -7.17
C TRP A 106 -13.14 3.17 -6.28
N HIS A 107 -14.36 3.14 -6.83
CA HIS A 107 -15.61 3.34 -6.10
C HIS A 107 -16.18 1.99 -5.65
N VAL A 108 -16.77 1.94 -4.46
CA VAL A 108 -17.31 0.70 -3.88
C VAL A 108 -18.79 0.87 -3.56
N SER A 109 -19.57 -0.15 -3.88
CA SER A 109 -20.91 -0.35 -3.31
C SER A 109 -20.97 -1.72 -2.63
N PHE A 110 -21.36 -1.77 -1.36
CA PHE A 110 -21.60 -3.04 -0.69
C PHE A 110 -23.04 -3.47 -0.92
N GLU A 111 -23.23 -4.66 -1.50
CA GLU A 111 -24.56 -5.17 -1.87
C GLU A 111 -25.44 -5.34 -0.63
N GLY A 112 -26.61 -4.70 -0.65
CA GLY A 112 -27.55 -4.72 0.47
C GLY A 112 -27.20 -3.74 1.59
N GLU A 113 -26.21 -2.87 1.41
CA GLU A 113 -25.78 -1.90 2.40
C GLU A 113 -25.93 -0.46 1.90
N GLY A 114 -26.50 0.43 2.73
CA GLY A 114 -26.78 1.83 2.39
C GLY A 114 -25.58 2.77 2.59
N GLY A 115 -24.48 2.56 1.86
CA GLY A 115 -23.27 3.38 1.96
C GLY A 115 -23.27 4.60 1.03
N ILE A 116 -23.06 5.80 1.58
CA ILE A 116 -23.03 7.07 0.81
C ILE A 116 -21.60 7.66 0.75
N ASP A 117 -20.82 7.53 1.84
CA ASP A 117 -19.44 8.03 1.90
C ASP A 117 -18.48 7.14 1.09
N GLN A 118 -18.25 7.51 -0.17
CA GLN A 118 -17.34 6.78 -1.07
C GLN A 118 -15.93 6.64 -0.51
N GLY A 119 -15.42 7.65 0.22
CA GLY A 119 -14.11 7.58 0.85
C GLY A 119 -14.07 6.55 1.97
N GLY A 120 -15.12 6.50 2.79
CA GLY A 120 -15.32 5.48 3.82
C GLY A 120 -15.41 4.08 3.22
N LEU A 121 -16.22 3.89 2.19
CA LEU A 121 -16.40 2.59 1.52
C LEU A 121 -15.11 2.08 0.86
N PHE A 122 -14.33 2.97 0.25
CA PHE A 122 -13.02 2.63 -0.29
C PHE A 122 -12.07 2.14 0.81
N ARG A 123 -11.93 2.89 1.92
CA ARG A 123 -11.09 2.49 3.06
C ARG A 123 -11.53 1.17 3.68
N GLU A 124 -12.84 0.96 3.81
CA GLU A 124 -13.42 -0.27 4.32
C GLU A 124 -13.10 -1.47 3.41
N SER A 125 -13.19 -1.30 2.08
CA SER A 125 -12.86 -2.38 1.14
C SER A 125 -11.39 -2.80 1.23
N LEU A 126 -10.47 -1.85 1.43
CA LEU A 126 -9.06 -2.12 1.69
C LEU A 126 -8.85 -2.86 3.01
N MET A 127 -9.60 -2.46 4.05
CA MET A 127 -9.52 -3.09 5.36
C MET A 127 -9.99 -4.55 5.32
N GLU A 128 -11.12 -4.83 4.69
CA GLU A 128 -11.63 -6.20 4.51
C GLU A 128 -10.69 -7.06 3.68
N MET A 129 -10.20 -6.52 2.56
CA MET A 129 -9.18 -7.19 1.74
C MET A 129 -7.93 -7.55 2.56
N SER A 130 -7.43 -6.60 3.36
CA SER A 130 -6.26 -6.80 4.22
C SER A 130 -6.51 -7.84 5.32
N LYS A 131 -7.69 -7.85 5.94
CA LYS A 131 -8.06 -8.87 6.93
C LYS A 131 -8.01 -10.27 6.33
N GLU A 132 -8.57 -10.44 5.13
CA GLU A 132 -8.60 -11.75 4.47
C GLU A 132 -7.21 -12.22 4.03
N LEU A 133 -6.34 -11.32 3.57
CA LEU A 133 -4.94 -11.62 3.22
C LEU A 133 -4.12 -12.08 4.43
N HIS A 134 -4.49 -11.61 5.63
CA HIS A 134 -3.91 -11.98 6.91
C HIS A 134 -4.74 -13.05 7.65
N SER A 135 -5.38 -13.95 6.90
CA SER A 135 -6.19 -15.04 7.41
C SER A 135 -5.88 -16.35 6.69
N ASP A 136 -6.32 -17.48 7.25
CA ASP A 136 -6.18 -18.79 6.61
C ASP A 136 -7.11 -18.99 5.40
N VAL A 137 -8.07 -18.08 5.19
CA VAL A 137 -9.00 -18.15 4.05
C VAL A 137 -8.22 -17.94 2.75
N LEU A 138 -7.40 -16.89 2.65
CA LEU A 138 -6.52 -16.64 1.51
C LEU A 138 -5.09 -17.10 1.81
N THR A 139 -4.68 -18.22 1.23
CA THR A 139 -3.33 -18.79 1.46
C THR A 139 -2.21 -18.05 0.72
N LEU A 140 -2.41 -16.80 0.29
CA LEU A 140 -1.38 -16.01 -0.39
C LEU A 140 -0.27 -15.57 0.57
N PHE A 141 -0.58 -15.38 1.85
CA PHE A 141 0.43 -15.06 2.85
C PHE A 141 0.39 -16.08 3.98
N LEU A 142 1.55 -16.25 4.60
CA LEU A 142 1.75 -17.07 5.77
C LEU A 142 2.23 -16.18 6.91
N GLU A 143 1.88 -16.55 8.13
CA GLU A 143 2.48 -15.96 9.32
C GLU A 143 4.00 -16.13 9.29
N CYS A 144 4.74 -15.07 9.64
CA CYS A 144 6.18 -15.15 9.69
C CYS A 144 6.63 -16.23 10.71
N PRO A 145 7.83 -16.84 10.54
CA PRO A 145 8.34 -17.84 11.50
C PRO A 145 8.39 -17.34 12.95
N ASN A 146 8.64 -16.04 13.16
CA ASN A 146 8.72 -15.44 14.49
C ASN A 146 7.37 -15.43 15.19
N LYS A 147 6.27 -15.18 14.46
CA LYS A 147 4.91 -15.23 14.99
C LYS A 147 4.53 -16.66 15.38
N ARG A 148 4.80 -17.65 14.51
CA ARG A 148 4.49 -19.07 14.78
C ARG A 148 5.24 -19.64 15.98
N ARG A 149 6.42 -19.09 16.28
CA ARG A 149 7.25 -19.46 17.44
C ARG A 149 7.01 -18.56 18.65
N SER A 150 6.18 -17.52 18.53
CA SER A 150 5.97 -16.49 19.56
C SER A 150 7.28 -15.91 20.12
N MET A 151 8.27 -15.70 19.26
CA MET A 151 9.62 -15.30 19.68
C MET A 151 10.20 -14.17 18.81
N GLY A 152 10.76 -13.16 19.48
CA GLY A 152 11.53 -12.09 18.86
C GLY A 152 10.68 -10.94 18.31
N SER A 153 11.32 -10.08 17.52
CA SER A 153 10.67 -8.96 16.81
C SER A 153 9.91 -9.45 15.56
N ASN A 154 9.04 -8.61 15.00
CA ASN A 154 8.29 -8.86 13.75
C ASN A 154 7.19 -9.93 13.82
N MET A 155 6.62 -10.20 15.00
CA MET A 155 5.50 -11.14 15.17
C MET A 155 4.19 -10.65 14.53
N ASP A 156 4.13 -9.40 14.09
CA ASP A 156 3.02 -8.80 13.35
C ASP A 156 3.16 -8.97 11.82
N LYS A 157 4.26 -9.57 11.33
CA LYS A 157 4.57 -9.66 9.91
C LYS A 157 4.06 -10.95 9.26
N TRP A 158 3.77 -10.85 7.98
CA TRP A 158 3.37 -11.95 7.10
C TRP A 158 4.34 -12.03 5.91
N VAL A 159 4.50 -13.24 5.37
CA VAL A 159 5.41 -13.53 4.24
C VAL A 159 4.64 -14.18 3.10
N PRO A 160 4.98 -13.92 1.83
CA PRO A 160 4.34 -14.59 0.69
C PRO A 160 4.45 -16.10 0.81
N ASN A 161 3.39 -16.82 0.46
CA ASN A 161 3.37 -18.27 0.50
C ASN A 161 4.11 -18.85 -0.73
N PRO A 162 5.25 -19.55 -0.55
CA PRO A 162 5.99 -20.13 -1.66
C PRO A 162 5.25 -21.27 -2.37
N ALA A 163 4.23 -21.87 -1.73
CA ALA A 163 3.41 -22.91 -2.35
C ALA A 163 2.38 -22.36 -3.35
N CYS A 164 2.09 -21.05 -3.31
CA CYS A 164 1.18 -20.39 -4.23
C CYS A 164 1.90 -20.02 -5.54
N SER A 165 2.22 -21.03 -6.35
CA SER A 165 2.98 -20.89 -7.60
C SER A 165 2.14 -21.02 -8.86
N SER A 166 0.81 -21.10 -8.75
CA SER A 166 -0.04 -21.21 -9.94
C SER A 166 -0.04 -19.89 -10.73
N LYS A 167 -0.41 -19.95 -12.02
CA LYS A 167 -0.58 -18.75 -12.84
C LYS A 167 -1.57 -17.76 -12.21
N GLN A 168 -2.62 -18.29 -11.59
CA GLN A 168 -3.64 -17.49 -10.93
C GLN A 168 -3.08 -16.82 -9.66
N ASP A 169 -2.29 -17.54 -8.86
CA ASP A 169 -1.64 -16.97 -7.67
C ASP A 169 -0.67 -15.87 -8.05
N THR A 170 0.12 -16.08 -9.10
CA THR A 170 1.07 -15.07 -9.60
C THR A 170 0.35 -13.79 -10.04
N ARG A 171 -0.81 -13.91 -10.68
CA ARG A 171 -1.64 -12.74 -11.04
C ARG A 171 -2.22 -12.06 -9.80
N MET A 172 -2.65 -12.84 -8.80
CA MET A 172 -3.14 -12.28 -7.53
C MET A 172 -2.03 -11.55 -6.76
N TYR A 173 -0.80 -12.07 -6.75
CA TYR A 173 0.35 -11.36 -6.18
C TYR A 173 0.72 -10.09 -6.96
N ARG A 174 0.56 -10.09 -8.28
CA ARG A 174 0.80 -8.91 -9.11
C ARG A 174 -0.25 -7.82 -8.89
N PHE A 175 -1.48 -8.21 -8.55
CA PHE A 175 -2.57 -7.29 -8.26
C PHE A 175 -2.36 -6.53 -6.93
N LEU A 176 -1.72 -7.17 -5.96
CA LEU A 176 -1.29 -6.57 -4.68
C LEU A 176 -0.10 -5.63 -4.86
#